data_AF-A0A1G2ZBQ0-F1
#
_entry.id   AF-A0A1G2ZBQ0-F1
#
_cell.length_a   1.000
_cell.length_b   1.000
_cell.length_c   1.000
_cell.angle_alpha   90.00
_cell.angle_beta   90.00
_cell.angle_gamma   90.00
#
_symmetry.space_group_name_H-M   'P 1'
#
loop_
_entity.id
_entity.type
_entity.pdbx_description
1 polymer ?
#
loop_
_entity_poly.entity_id
_entity_poly.type
_entity_poly.pdbx_seq_one_letter_code
_entity_poly.pdbx_strand_id
1 'polypeptide(L)'
;MEEQLLETAEEQDVDGSDAAKLVPVTESIRYRRRAQSAEKKAQTLTEQLAEASQKIAQMSQEVSGLQIEQKLTRRLAAAGAIDLETVLLVAKARMEGQSEADVDRCVEQLRKEKAHLFSGPVEAPASRKTAGAKDRAGQPRMALEQAATRAAKTGNRADLQHYLKLRRNVL
;
A
#
# COMPACT_ATOMS: atom_id res chain seq x y z
N MET A 1 -8.97 3.28 -53.58
CA MET A 1 -10.23 2.67 -53.12
C MET A 1 -11.34 3.65 -53.51
N GLU A 2 -11.50 4.00 -54.78
CA GLU A 2 -12.13 3.22 -55.86
C GLU A 2 -13.52 2.69 -55.50
N GLU A 3 -14.50 3.45 -55.99
CA GLU A 3 -15.82 3.14 -56.54
C GLU A 3 -16.38 1.72 -56.42
N GLN A 4 -17.66 1.64 -56.06
CA GLN A 4 -18.65 0.84 -56.79
C GLN A 4 -20.06 1.45 -56.66
N LEU A 5 -20.51 2.02 -57.77
CA LEU A 5 -21.90 2.26 -58.17
C LEU A 5 -22.55 0.93 -58.59
N LEU A 6 -23.83 0.71 -58.25
CA LEU A 6 -24.88 0.03 -59.04
C LEU A 6 -26.17 0.08 -58.19
N GLU A 7 -27.17 0.91 -58.44
CA GLU A 7 -28.14 0.95 -59.55
C GLU A 7 -29.32 -0.05 -59.39
N THR A 8 -30.49 0.55 -59.13
CA THR A 8 -31.88 0.19 -59.48
C THR A 8 -32.54 -1.10 -58.98
N ALA A 9 -33.69 -0.94 -58.31
CA ALA A 9 -34.99 -1.42 -58.80
C ALA A 9 -36.13 -0.76 -58.01
N GLU A 10 -36.97 -0.01 -58.73
CA GLU A 10 -38.31 0.35 -58.28
C GLU A 10 -39.19 -0.91 -58.27
N GLU A 11 -39.92 -1.14 -57.18
CA GLU A 11 -41.21 -1.82 -57.24
C GLU A 11 -42.24 -0.94 -56.52
N GLN A 12 -43.14 -0.40 -57.34
CA GLN A 12 -44.42 0.16 -56.91
C GLN A 12 -45.28 -0.97 -56.35
N ASP A 13 -45.79 -0.77 -55.14
CA ASP A 13 -47.15 -1.20 -54.80
C ASP A 13 -47.90 0.02 -54.26
N VAL A 14 -48.85 0.45 -55.07
CA VAL A 14 -49.85 1.49 -54.79
C VAL A 14 -51.08 0.79 -54.19
N ASP A 15 -51.73 1.45 -53.23
CA ASP A 15 -53.07 1.17 -52.72
C ASP A 15 -53.29 -0.12 -51.90
N GLY A 16 -53.09 -0.01 -50.57
CA GLY A 16 -53.59 -1.03 -49.64
C GLY A 16 -53.32 -0.88 -48.14
N SER A 17 -52.63 0.16 -47.66
CA SER A 17 -52.10 0.15 -46.28
C SER A 17 -52.54 1.29 -45.35
N ASP A 18 -53.47 2.17 -45.72
CA ASP A 18 -53.99 3.17 -44.74
C ASP A 18 -54.92 2.54 -43.69
N ALA A 19 -55.38 1.31 -43.92
CA ALA A 19 -56.09 0.50 -42.92
C ALA A 19 -55.15 -0.29 -41.98
N ALA A 20 -53.85 -0.40 -42.27
CA ALA A 20 -52.90 -1.23 -41.53
C ALA A 20 -52.19 -0.51 -40.36
N LYS A 21 -52.44 0.78 -40.16
CA LYS A 21 -51.80 1.60 -39.11
C LYS A 21 -52.75 2.11 -38.04
N LEU A 22 -54.03 1.74 -38.08
CA LEU A 22 -54.95 1.97 -36.98
C LEU A 22 -54.78 0.86 -35.94
N VAL A 23 -53.64 0.90 -35.26
CA VAL A 23 -53.39 0.14 -34.04
C VAL A 23 -54.58 0.43 -33.10
N PRO A 24 -55.37 -0.57 -32.72
CA PRO A 24 -56.49 -0.39 -31.81
C PRO A 24 -56.04 0.43 -30.60
N VAL A 25 -56.84 1.38 -30.16
CA VAL A 25 -56.47 2.32 -29.07
C VAL A 25 -55.95 1.59 -27.82
N THR A 26 -56.40 0.35 -27.60
CA THR A 26 -55.92 -0.55 -26.54
C THR A 26 -54.46 -0.98 -26.70
N GLU A 27 -53.99 -1.22 -27.92
CA GLU A 27 -52.60 -1.58 -28.22
C GLU A 27 -51.67 -0.37 -28.14
N SER A 28 -52.08 0.80 -28.63
CA SER A 28 -51.27 2.02 -28.53
C SER A 28 -51.02 2.43 -27.07
N ILE A 29 -52.00 2.21 -26.19
CA ILE A 29 -51.84 2.38 -24.73
C ILE A 29 -50.81 1.38 -24.16
N ARG A 30 -50.83 0.11 -24.60
CA ARG A 30 -49.87 -0.91 -24.14
C ARG A 30 -48.46 -0.56 -24.57
N TYR A 31 -48.26 -0.14 -25.82
CA TYR A 31 -46.95 0.28 -26.33
C TYR A 31 -46.43 1.50 -25.58
N ARG A 32 -47.28 2.52 -25.37
CA ARG A 32 -46.90 3.70 -24.57
C ARG A 32 -46.48 3.33 -23.15
N ARG A 33 -47.25 2.46 -22.46
CA ARG A 33 -46.89 2.01 -21.10
C ARG A 33 -45.57 1.24 -21.10
N ARG A 34 -45.33 0.38 -22.10
CA ARG A 34 -44.06 -0.35 -22.23
C ARG A 34 -42.89 0.61 -22.46
N ALA A 35 -43.04 1.56 -23.38
CA ALA A 35 -42.02 2.57 -23.66
C ALA A 35 -41.70 3.39 -22.40
N GLN A 36 -42.72 3.92 -21.72
CA GLN A 36 -42.55 4.64 -20.45
C GLN A 36 -41.88 3.78 -19.36
N SER A 37 -42.21 2.49 -19.29
CA SER A 37 -41.55 1.58 -18.33
C SER A 37 -40.09 1.34 -18.69
N ALA A 38 -39.75 1.27 -19.99
CA ALA A 38 -38.39 1.10 -20.46
C ALA A 38 -37.57 2.38 -20.24
N GLU A 39 -38.16 3.55 -20.50
CA GLU A 39 -37.55 4.86 -20.21
C GLU A 39 -37.26 5.02 -18.72
N LYS A 40 -38.23 4.70 -17.84
CA LYS A 40 -38.00 4.72 -16.39
C LYS A 40 -36.88 3.77 -15.98
N LYS A 41 -36.85 2.56 -16.52
CA LYS A 41 -35.77 1.60 -16.25
C LYS A 41 -34.42 2.12 -16.74
N ALA A 42 -34.36 2.67 -17.96
CA ALA A 42 -33.15 3.26 -18.50
C ALA A 42 -32.66 4.40 -17.59
N GLN A 43 -33.57 5.29 -17.15
CA GLN A 43 -33.24 6.37 -16.22
C GLN A 43 -32.68 5.82 -14.90
N THR A 44 -33.35 4.85 -14.28
CA THR A 44 -32.85 4.25 -13.03
C THR A 44 -31.48 3.59 -13.20
N LEU A 45 -31.22 2.93 -14.34
CA LEU A 45 -29.93 2.32 -14.63
C LEU A 45 -28.85 3.38 -14.86
N THR A 46 -29.17 4.48 -15.52
CA THR A 46 -28.22 5.59 -15.71
C THR A 46 -27.87 6.27 -14.39
N GLU A 47 -28.84 6.43 -13.49
CA GLU A 47 -28.62 6.95 -12.14
C GLU A 47 -27.72 6.01 -11.33
N GLN A 48 -28.02 4.71 -11.34
CA GLN A 48 -27.19 3.70 -10.66
C GLN A 48 -25.76 3.63 -11.21
N LEU A 49 -25.59 3.75 -12.52
CA LEU A 49 -24.27 3.79 -13.16
C LEU A 49 -23.50 5.04 -12.72
N ALA A 50 -24.15 6.21 -12.74
CA ALA A 50 -23.55 7.46 -12.28
C ALA A 50 -23.09 7.35 -10.82
N GLU A 51 -23.95 6.88 -9.92
CA GLU A 51 -23.62 6.66 -8.51
C GLU A 51 -22.46 5.67 -8.33
N ALA A 52 -22.50 4.53 -9.03
CA ALA A 52 -21.44 3.53 -8.94
C ALA A 52 -20.10 4.09 -9.45
N SER A 53 -20.11 4.84 -10.56
CA SER A 53 -18.91 5.46 -11.12
C SER A 53 -18.31 6.51 -10.17
N GLN A 54 -19.15 7.29 -9.50
CA GLN A 54 -18.71 8.26 -8.49
C GLN A 54 -18.06 7.56 -7.30
N LYS A 55 -18.66 6.48 -6.79
CA LYS A 55 -18.09 5.67 -5.71
C LYS A 55 -16.75 5.05 -6.10
N ILE A 56 -16.64 4.53 -7.33
CA ILE A 56 -15.38 3.98 -7.85
C ILE A 56 -14.30 5.07 -7.92
N ALA A 57 -14.63 6.27 -8.41
CA ALA A 57 -13.69 7.38 -8.47
C ALA A 57 -13.20 7.80 -7.06
N GLN A 58 -14.11 7.89 -6.09
CA GLN A 58 -13.78 8.19 -4.69
C GLN A 58 -12.87 7.13 -4.08
N MET A 59 -13.25 5.86 -4.15
CA MET A 59 -12.43 4.76 -3.63
C MET A 59 -11.07 4.69 -4.32
N SER A 60 -11.02 4.91 -5.64
CA SER A 60 -9.75 4.95 -6.38
C SER A 60 -8.84 6.07 -5.88
N GLN A 61 -9.39 7.25 -5.58
CA GLN A 61 -8.64 8.37 -5.03
C GLN A 61 -8.12 8.04 -3.62
N GLU A 62 -8.95 7.48 -2.75
CA GLU A 62 -8.56 7.06 -1.39
C GLU A 62 -7.44 6.01 -1.43
N VAL A 63 -7.58 4.98 -2.25
CA VAL A 63 -6.56 3.94 -2.41
C VAL A 63 -5.24 4.53 -2.91
N SER A 64 -5.28 5.43 -3.90
CA SER A 64 -4.07 6.10 -4.39
C SER A 64 -3.40 6.95 -3.29
N GLY A 65 -4.18 7.66 -2.47
CA GLY A 65 -3.68 8.44 -1.35
C GLY A 65 -3.01 7.56 -0.29
N LEU A 66 -3.64 6.44 0.07
CA LEU A 66 -3.10 5.47 1.03
C LEU A 66 -1.81 4.82 0.52
N GLN A 67 -1.72 4.51 -0.77
CA GLN A 67 -0.51 3.94 -1.37
C GLN A 67 0.66 4.92 -1.31
N ILE A 68 0.43 6.19 -1.67
CA ILE A 68 1.45 7.24 -1.56
C ILE A 68 1.91 7.38 -0.10
N GLU A 69 0.97 7.46 0.84
CA GLU A 69 1.30 7.57 2.27
C GLU A 69 2.10 6.36 2.77
N GLN A 70 1.70 5.14 2.42
CA GLN A 70 2.41 3.94 2.83
C GLN A 70 3.84 3.91 2.28
N LYS A 71 4.04 4.27 1.01
CA LYS A 71 5.36 4.34 0.40
C LYS A 71 6.20 5.43 1.06
N LEU A 72 5.62 6.59 1.30
CA LEU A 72 6.26 7.71 1.96
C LEU A 72 6.75 7.32 3.36
N THR A 73 5.90 6.70 4.18
CA THR A 73 6.25 6.14 5.49
C THR A 73 7.46 5.21 5.41
N ARG A 74 7.44 4.25 4.49
CA ARG A 74 8.55 3.30 4.30
C ARG A 74 9.84 4.00 3.92
N ARG A 75 9.78 4.99 3.01
CA ARG A 75 10.95 5.75 2.55
C ARG A 75 11.52 6.65 3.65
N LEU A 76 10.66 7.32 4.40
CA LEU A 76 11.06 8.16 5.53
C LEU A 76 11.71 7.35 6.65
N ALA A 77 11.13 6.19 6.99
CA ALA A 77 11.73 5.25 7.93
C ALA A 77 13.10 4.76 7.45
N ALA A 78 13.21 4.37 6.17
CA ALA A 78 14.48 3.95 5.58
C ALA A 78 15.53 5.08 5.51
N ALA A 79 15.08 6.33 5.38
CA ALA A 79 15.94 7.52 5.42
C ALA A 79 16.38 7.91 6.85
N GLY A 80 15.89 7.22 7.87
CA GLY A 80 16.26 7.45 9.27
C GLY A 80 15.56 8.65 9.90
N ALA A 81 14.31 8.95 9.52
CA ALA A 81 13.51 9.98 10.19
C ALA A 81 13.48 9.74 11.72
N ILE A 82 13.79 10.78 12.49
CA ILE A 82 13.81 10.73 13.97
C ILE A 82 12.38 10.71 14.51
N ASP A 83 11.54 11.57 13.93
CA ASP A 83 10.12 11.66 14.21
C ASP A 83 9.35 11.43 12.92
N LEU A 84 8.81 10.22 12.78
CA LEU A 84 8.13 9.80 11.57
C LEU A 84 6.83 10.57 11.34
N GLU A 85 6.07 10.89 12.40
CA GLU A 85 4.78 11.57 12.28
C GLU A 85 4.97 13.01 11.79
N THR A 86 5.91 13.74 12.41
CA THR A 86 6.22 15.12 12.02
C THR A 86 6.75 15.17 10.57
N VAL A 87 7.67 14.28 10.20
CA VAL A 87 8.23 14.28 8.84
C VAL A 87 7.18 13.87 7.82
N LEU A 88 6.33 12.90 8.15
CA LEU A 88 5.23 12.48 7.28
C LEU A 88 4.23 13.60 7.05
N LEU A 89 3.88 14.39 8.07
CA LEU A 89 2.99 15.53 7.93
C LEU A 89 3.58 16.60 6.99
N VAL A 90 4.87 16.93 7.17
CA VAL A 90 5.57 17.89 6.30
C VAL A 90 5.66 17.39 4.87
N ALA A 91 5.94 16.10 4.69
CA ALA A 91 6.07 15.48 3.39
C ALA A 91 4.72 15.38 2.66
N LYS A 92 3.63 15.05 3.37
CA LYS A 92 2.27 15.09 2.82
C LYS A 92 1.90 16.47 2.30
N ALA A 93 2.18 17.52 3.06
CA ALA A 93 1.92 18.89 2.63
C ALA A 93 2.72 19.29 1.37
N ARG A 94 3.87 18.67 1.11
CA ARG A 94 4.64 18.89 -0.14
C ARG A 94 4.18 18.03 -1.31
N MET A 95 3.70 16.83 -1.02
CA MET A 95 3.24 15.86 -2.01
C MET A 95 1.82 16.15 -2.50
N GLU A 96 1.14 17.18 -1.99
CA GLU A 96 -0.20 17.56 -2.43
C GLU A 96 -0.19 17.90 -3.94
N GLY A 97 -0.91 17.09 -4.73
CA GLY A 97 -0.93 17.18 -6.20
C GLY A 97 0.27 16.54 -6.92
N GLN A 98 1.19 15.89 -6.20
CA GLN A 98 2.34 15.18 -6.78
C GLN A 98 2.08 13.68 -6.91
N SER A 99 2.83 13.02 -7.79
CA SER A 99 2.65 11.61 -8.10
C SER A 99 3.49 10.72 -7.17
N GLU A 100 3.16 9.43 -7.11
CA GLU A 100 3.94 8.43 -6.36
C GLU A 100 5.41 8.31 -6.82
N ALA A 101 5.72 8.74 -8.05
CA ALA A 101 7.09 8.76 -8.57
C ALA A 101 7.97 9.85 -7.93
N ASP A 102 7.35 10.88 -7.35
CA ASP A 102 8.04 12.03 -6.77
C ASP A 102 8.42 11.81 -5.29
N VAL A 103 7.96 10.71 -4.68
CA VAL A 103 8.21 10.39 -3.26
C VAL A 103 9.71 10.41 -2.95
N ASP A 104 10.53 9.78 -3.78
CA ASP A 104 11.98 9.68 -3.53
C ASP A 104 12.65 11.06 -3.58
N ARG A 105 12.26 11.89 -4.55
CA ARG A 105 12.72 13.29 -4.66
C ARG A 105 12.29 14.13 -3.47
N CYS A 106 11.04 13.97 -3.01
CA CYS A 106 10.52 14.69 -1.86
C CYS A 106 11.32 14.36 -0.59
N VAL A 107 11.61 13.07 -0.35
CA VAL A 107 12.43 12.63 0.79
C VAL A 107 13.86 13.18 0.71
N GLU A 108 14.49 13.16 -0.47
CA GLU A 108 15.83 13.75 -0.66
C GLU A 108 15.85 15.25 -0.39
N GLN A 109 14.86 16.00 -0.88
CA GLN A 109 14.73 17.43 -0.63
C GLN A 109 14.51 17.71 0.86
N LEU A 110 13.63 16.96 1.52
CA LEU A 110 13.41 17.09 2.96
C LEU A 110 14.68 16.81 3.77
N ARG A 111 15.47 15.82 3.36
CA ARG A 111 16.75 15.53 4.01
C ARG A 111 17.76 16.65 3.86
N LYS A 112 17.78 17.34 2.71
CA LYS A 112 18.67 18.50 2.46
C LYS A 112 18.23 19.73 3.25
N GLU A 113 16.94 20.05 3.24
CA GLU A 113 16.42 21.29 3.83
C GLU A 113 16.15 21.18 5.33
N LYS A 114 15.75 19.99 5.80
CA LYS A 114 15.38 19.72 7.19
C LYS A 114 16.21 18.58 7.77
N ALA A 115 17.52 18.67 7.61
CA ALA A 115 18.46 17.64 8.06
C ALA A 115 18.29 17.24 9.55
N HIS A 116 17.87 18.18 10.41
CA HIS A 116 17.61 17.92 11.84
C HIS A 116 16.45 16.97 12.13
N LEU A 117 15.56 16.72 11.17
CA LEU A 117 14.46 15.75 11.31
C LEU A 117 14.90 14.31 10.96
N PHE A 118 16.09 14.16 10.39
CA PHE A 118 16.67 12.87 10.03
C PHE A 118 17.87 12.61 10.91
N SER A 119 18.03 11.35 11.29
CA SER A 119 19.29 10.90 11.87
C SER A 119 20.35 11.12 10.79
N GLY A 120 21.45 11.80 11.14
CA GLY A 120 22.60 11.94 10.25
C GLY A 120 23.08 10.57 9.74
N PRO A 121 23.97 10.52 8.72
CA PRO A 121 24.52 9.25 8.26
C PRO A 121 24.99 8.46 9.49
N VAL A 122 24.33 7.33 9.72
CA VAL A 122 24.63 6.44 10.82
C VAL A 122 26.01 5.86 10.52
N GLU A 123 27.07 6.56 10.93
CA GLU A 123 28.23 5.84 11.43
C GLU A 123 27.66 4.91 12.51
N ALA A 124 27.70 3.61 12.22
CA ALA A 124 27.20 2.55 13.08
C ALA A 124 27.48 2.96 14.53
N PRO A 125 26.48 2.99 15.42
CA PRO A 125 26.69 3.50 16.76
C PRO A 125 27.75 2.63 17.41
N ALA A 126 29.00 3.12 17.43
CA ALA A 126 30.04 2.59 18.26
C ALA A 126 29.46 2.70 19.66
N SER A 127 29.05 1.55 20.19
CA SER A 127 28.36 1.40 21.46
C SER A 127 29.07 2.27 22.49
N ARG A 128 28.51 3.46 22.78
CA ARG A 128 28.95 4.24 23.92
C ARG A 128 28.59 3.37 25.10
N LYS A 129 29.62 2.75 25.69
CA LYS A 129 29.51 1.93 26.89
C LYS A 129 28.93 2.82 27.98
N THR A 130 27.61 2.82 28.11
CA THR A 130 26.98 3.26 29.34
C THR A 130 27.54 2.35 30.42
N ALA A 131 28.01 2.97 31.50
CA ALA A 131 28.53 2.26 32.66
C ALA A 131 27.36 1.52 33.33
N GLY A 132 26.94 0.41 32.71
CA GLY A 132 25.93 -0.48 33.24
C GLY A 132 26.49 -1.16 34.48
N ALA A 133 25.73 -1.06 35.56
CA ALA A 133 25.96 -1.79 36.80
C ALA A 133 26.32 -3.24 36.48
N LYS A 134 27.51 -3.65 36.91
CA LYS A 134 28.07 -4.97 36.68
C LYS A 134 27.21 -6.00 37.39
N ASP A 135 26.35 -6.65 36.62
CA ASP A 135 25.45 -7.70 37.05
C ASP A 135 26.28 -8.88 37.58
N ARG A 136 26.42 -8.96 38.92
CA ARG A 136 27.26 -9.96 39.61
C ARG A 136 26.72 -11.39 39.43
N ALA A 137 25.51 -11.55 38.92
CA ALA A 137 24.88 -12.86 38.74
C ALA A 137 25.40 -13.66 37.52
N GLY A 138 25.98 -13.01 36.50
CA GLY A 138 26.49 -13.67 35.30
C GLY A 138 27.96 -14.13 35.37
N GLN A 139 28.74 -13.58 36.31
CA GLN A 139 30.17 -13.86 36.45
C GLN A 139 30.53 -15.32 36.81
N PRO A 140 29.82 -16.03 37.70
CA PRO A 140 30.22 -17.39 38.09
C PRO A 140 29.99 -18.41 36.97
N ARG A 141 28.96 -18.21 36.13
CA ARG A 141 28.68 -19.09 34.99
C ARG A 141 29.73 -18.98 33.89
N MET A 142 30.13 -17.75 33.53
CA MET A 142 31.20 -17.55 32.53
C MET A 142 32.56 -18.07 33.02
N ALA A 143 32.88 -17.89 34.31
CA ALA A 143 34.12 -18.42 34.89
C ALA A 143 34.15 -19.96 34.86
N LEU A 144 33.01 -20.61 35.12
CA LEU A 144 32.86 -22.07 35.03
C LEU A 144 33.04 -22.58 33.59
N GLU A 145 32.44 -21.92 32.61
CA GLU A 145 32.54 -22.28 31.19
C GLU A 145 33.98 -22.13 30.66
N GLN A 146 34.68 -21.06 31.07
CA GLN A 146 36.09 -20.87 30.74
C GLN A 146 36.99 -21.93 31.39
N ALA A 147 36.71 -22.32 32.64
CA ALA A 147 37.45 -23.39 33.29
C ALA A 147 37.18 -24.76 32.63
N ALA A 148 35.94 -25.02 32.18
CA ALA A 148 35.56 -26.24 31.46
C ALA A 148 36.31 -26.35 30.13
N THR A 149 36.32 -25.28 29.34
CA THR A 149 37.01 -25.25 28.04
C THR A 149 38.52 -25.37 28.19
N ARG A 150 39.11 -24.79 29.24
CA ARG A 150 40.54 -24.97 29.54
C ARG A 150 40.87 -26.41 29.92
N ALA A 151 40.13 -27.02 30.84
CA ALA A 151 40.33 -28.42 31.23
C ALA A 151 40.18 -29.38 30.04
N ALA A 152 39.21 -29.12 29.15
CA ALA A 152 39.01 -29.91 27.93
C ALA A 152 40.15 -29.76 26.91
N LYS A 153 40.73 -28.54 26.79
CA LYS A 153 41.81 -28.26 25.85
C LYS A 153 43.18 -28.73 26.34
N THR A 154 43.48 -28.58 27.62
CA THR A 154 44.82 -28.88 28.16
C THR A 154 44.95 -30.31 28.65
N GLY A 155 43.85 -30.99 29.01
CA GLY A 155 43.86 -32.33 29.59
C GLY A 155 44.60 -32.43 30.92
N ASN A 156 44.98 -31.29 31.52
CA ASN A 156 45.79 -31.25 32.73
C ASN A 156 44.92 -31.48 33.97
N ARG A 157 45.41 -32.33 34.88
CA ARG A 157 44.75 -32.64 36.16
C ARG A 157 44.49 -31.39 37.00
N ALA A 158 45.40 -30.41 36.99
CA ALA A 158 45.24 -29.17 37.76
C ALA A 158 44.04 -28.34 37.27
N ASP A 159 43.88 -28.22 35.95
CA ASP A 159 42.79 -27.46 35.32
C ASP A 159 41.44 -28.15 35.55
N LEU A 160 41.41 -29.49 35.49
CA LEU A 160 40.22 -30.28 35.81
C LEU A 160 39.80 -30.09 37.27
N GLN A 161 40.74 -30.12 38.21
CA GLN A 161 40.44 -29.87 39.62
C GLN A 161 39.90 -28.46 39.87
N HIS A 162 40.43 -27.46 39.16
CA HIS A 162 39.93 -26.09 39.24
C HIS A 162 38.48 -25.97 38.73
N TYR A 163 38.17 -26.60 37.59
CA TYR A 163 36.81 -26.67 37.06
C TYR A 163 35.84 -27.36 38.04
N LEU A 164 36.22 -28.51 38.61
CA LEU A 164 35.37 -29.25 39.57
C LEU A 164 35.10 -28.45 40.85
N LYS A 165 36.09 -27.70 41.36
CA LYS A 165 35.91 -26.79 42.50
C LYS A 165 34.91 -25.66 42.18
N LEU A 166 35.04 -25.04 41.01
CA LEU A 166 34.10 -24.01 40.56
C LEU A 166 32.69 -24.56 40.38
N ARG A 167 32.54 -25.77 39.81
CA ARG A 167 31.25 -26.44 39.65
C ARG A 167 30.55 -26.69 40.98
N ARG A 168 31.31 -27.05 42.03
CA ARG A 168 30.75 -27.29 43.37
C ARG A 168 30.24 -26.00 44.04
N ASN A 169 30.79 -24.85 43.70
CA ASN A 169 30.41 -23.56 44.30
C ASN A 169 29.23 -22.87 43.59
N VAL A 170 28.81 -23.38 42.43
CA VAL A 170 27.72 -22.81 41.61
C VAL A 170 26.40 -23.58 41.78
N LEU A 171 26.45 -24.79 42.35
CA LEU A 171 25.29 -25.57 42.83
C LEU A 171 25.00 -25.21 44.28
#